data_AF-A0A9X1B5Y0-F1
#
_entry.id   AF-A0A9X1B5Y0-F1
#
_cell.length_a   1.000
_cell.length_b   1.000
_cell.length_c   1.000
_cell.angle_alpha   90.00
_cell.angle_beta   90.00
_cell.angle_gamma   90.00
#
_symmetry.space_group_name_H-M   'P 1'
#
loop_
_entity.id
_entity.type
_entity.pdbx_description
1 polymer ?
#
loop_
_entity_poly.entity_id
_entity_poly.type
_entity_poly.pdbx_seq_one_letter_code
_entity_poly.pdbx_strand_id
1 'polypeptide(L)' 'MKRKVYLETSVISYLTSRPSKTIIGAAHQQITSAWWDKRYDYELFLSELVLRECAGGDSAA' A
#
# COMPACT_ATOMS: atom_id res chain seq x y z
N MET A 1 22.59 2.90 7.61
CA MET A 1 21.39 3.75 7.44
C MET A 1 20.39 3.00 6.55
N LYS A 2 19.11 2.95 6.92
CA LYS A 2 18.08 2.36 6.05
C LYS A 2 17.70 3.36 4.95
N ARG A 3 17.37 2.85 3.76
CA ARG A 3 16.85 3.70 2.67
C ARG A 3 15.44 4.16 3.05
N LYS A 4 15.15 5.44 2.82
CA LYS A 4 13.82 6.01 3.05
C LYS A 4 12.93 5.75 1.84
N VAL A 5 11.71 5.26 2.07
CA VAL A 5 10.71 5.03 1.02
C VAL A 5 9.40 5.70 1.41
N TYR A 6 8.89 6.54 0.51
CA TYR A 6 7.56 7.13 0.64
C TYR A 6 6.49 6.15 0.17
N LEU A 7 5.44 5.97 0.96
CA LEU A 7 4.30 5.12 0.60
C LEU A 7 3.16 5.98 0.04
N GLU A 8 2.71 5.62 -1.15
CA GLU A 8 1.49 6.15 -1.76
C GLU A 8 0.27 5.31 -1.38
N THR A 9 -0.92 5.91 -1.45
CA THR A 9 -2.22 5.27 -1.15
C THR A 9 -2.45 3.99 -1.96
N SER A 10 -1.96 3.93 -3.20
CA SER A 10 -2.09 2.75 -4.07
C SER A 10 -1.44 1.50 -3.47
N VAL A 11 -0.32 1.63 -2.74
CA VAL A 11 0.35 0.51 -2.04
C VAL A 11 -0.60 -0.07 -0.99
N ILE A 12 -1.20 0.79 -0.18
CA ILE A 12 -2.13 0.37 0.88
C ILE A 12 -3.39 -0.25 0.26
N SER A 13 -3.92 0.37 -0.80
CA SER A 13 -5.09 -0.14 -1.53
C SER A 13 -4.84 -1.54 -2.10
N TYR A 14 -3.70 -1.79 -2.75
CA TYR A 14 -3.40 -3.12 -3.27
C TYR A 14 -3.20 -4.18 -2.18
N LEU A 15 -2.73 -3.79 -0.99
CA LEU A 15 -2.56 -4.71 0.14
C LEU A 15 -3.88 -5.13 0.79
N THR A 16 -4.86 -4.22 0.86
CA THR A 16 -6.12 -4.46 1.59
C THR A 16 -7.30 -4.79 0.67
N SER A 17 -7.17 -4.53 -0.63
CA SER A 17 -8.22 -4.83 -1.61
C SER A 17 -8.52 -6.32 -1.71
N ARG A 18 -9.78 -6.62 -2.03
CA ARG A 18 -10.18 -7.99 -2.43
C ARG A 18 -9.36 -8.43 -3.66
N PRO A 19 -9.14 -9.75 -3.85
CA PRO A 19 -8.45 -10.26 -5.03
C PRO A 19 -9.04 -9.67 -6.32
N SER A 20 -8.18 -9.08 -7.14
CA SER A 20 -8.56 -8.45 -8.40
C SER A 20 -9.10 -9.49 -9.38
N LYS A 21 -10.13 -9.10 -10.14
CA LYS A 21 -10.68 -9.90 -11.24
C LYS A 21 -9.95 -9.68 -12.57
N THR A 22 -9.04 -8.71 -12.62
CA THR A 22 -8.22 -8.41 -13.80
C THR A 22 -6.79 -8.87 -13.59
N ILE A 23 -6.16 -9.34 -14.68
CA ILE A 23 -4.75 -9.78 -14.67
C ILE A 23 -3.83 -8.67 -14.19
N ILE A 24 -4.02 -7.44 -14.69
CA ILE A 24 -3.19 -6.28 -14.31
C ILE A 24 -3.34 -5.97 -12.82
N GLY A 25 -4.57 -5.94 -12.30
CA GLY A 25 -4.79 -5.68 -10.88
C GLY A 25 -4.22 -6.78 -10.00
N ALA A 26 -4.35 -8.05 -10.41
CA ALA A 26 -3.77 -9.17 -9.67
C ALA A 26 -2.24 -9.11 -9.66
N ALA A 27 -1.61 -8.73 -10.78
CA ALA A 27 -0.17 -8.53 -10.86
C ALA A 27 0.29 -7.41 -9.92
N HIS A 28 -0.41 -6.27 -9.88
CA HIS A 28 -0.09 -5.19 -8.94
C HIS A 28 -0.24 -5.63 -7.48
N GLN A 29 -1.29 -6.37 -7.13
CA GLN A 29 -1.49 -6.92 -5.79
C GLN A 29 -0.34 -7.86 -5.41
N GLN A 30 0.05 -8.77 -6.31
CA GLN A 30 1.15 -9.70 -6.06
C GLN A 30 2.50 -8.99 -5.89
N ILE A 31 2.83 -8.04 -6.77
CA ILE A 31 4.08 -7.26 -6.68
C ILE A 31 4.11 -6.46 -5.37
N THR A 32 3.00 -5.82 -5.02
CA THR A 32 2.88 -5.03 -3.79
C THR A 32 3.06 -5.91 -2.56
N SER A 33 2.41 -7.07 -2.50
CA SER A 33 2.57 -8.03 -1.40
C SER A 33 4.01 -8.51 -1.27
N ALA A 34 4.63 -8.92 -2.38
CA ALA A 34 6.01 -9.42 -2.39
C ALA A 34 7.03 -8.34 -1.96
N TRP A 35 6.77 -7.08 -2.28
CA TRP A 35 7.58 -5.97 -1.79
C TRP A 35 7.33 -5.68 -0.29
N TRP A 36 6.07 -5.74 0.15
CA TRP A 36 5.68 -5.45 1.53
C TRP A 36 6.33 -6.37 2.58
N ASP A 37 6.61 -7.62 2.20
CA ASP A 37 7.37 -8.56 3.04
C ASP A 37 8.79 -8.08 3.35
N LYS A 38 9.36 -7.25 2.48
CA LYS A 38 10.71 -6.66 2.61
C LYS A 38 10.70 -5.27 3.24
N ARG A 39 9.53 -4.74 3.63
CA ARG A 39 9.39 -3.34 4.08
C ARG A 39 10.25 -3.00 5.30
N TYR A 40 10.57 -3.98 6.13
CA TYR A 40 11.42 -3.80 7.32
C TYR A 40 12.87 -3.42 6.99
N ASP A 41 13.30 -3.62 5.74
CA ASP A 41 14.63 -3.19 5.26
C ASP A 41 14.70 -1.66 5.04
N TYR A 42 13.57 -0.97 5.13
CA TYR A 42 13.41 0.44 4.80
C TYR A 42 12.92 1.25 6.01
N GLU A 43 13.11 2.56 5.93
CA GLU A 43 12.42 3.54 6.77
C GLU A 43 11.22 4.07 5.96
N LEU A 44 10.02 3.67 6.35
CA LEU A 44 8.80 4.02 5.63
C LEU A 44 8.20 5.31 6.18
N PHE A 45 7.70 6.14 5.29
CA PHE A 45 6.98 7.36 5.63
C PHE A 45 5.88 7.62 4.61
N LEU A 46 4.88 8.41 4.99
CA LEU A 46 3.75 8.81 4.15
C LEU A 46 3.29 10.20 4.56
N SER A 47 2.48 10.85 3.73
CA SER A 47 1.87 12.14 4.07
C SER A 47 0.55 11.97 4.81
N GLU A 48 0.10 13.03 5.48
CA GLU A 48 -1.24 13.07 6.08
C GLU A 48 -2.35 12.85 5.04
N LEU A 49 -2.14 13.27 3.78
CA LEU A 49 -3.09 13.03 2.70
C LEU A 49 -3.31 11.54 2.46
N VAL A 50 -2.26 10.72 2.48
CA VAL A 50 -2.36 9.26 2.34
C VAL A 50 -3.20 8.65 3.46
N LEU A 51 -3.06 9.15 4.70
CA LEU A 51 -3.91 8.72 5.81
C LEU A 51 -5.39 9.04 5.56
N ARG A 52 -5.69 10.27 5.11
CA ARG A 52 -7.07 10.70 4.83
C ARG A 52 -7.71 9.89 3.70
N GLU A 53 -6.95 9.60 2.64
CA GLU A 53 -7.45 8.78 1.53
C GLU A 53 -7.72 7.34 1.98
N CYS A 54 -6.84 6.75 2.78
CA CYS A 54 -7.04 5.40 3.33
C CYS A 54 -8.26 5.34 4.27
N ALA A 55 -8.47 6.38 5.08
CA ALA A 55 -9.59 6.48 6.00
C ALA A 55 -10.94 6.63 5.28
N GLY A 56 -10.98 7.16 4.06
CA GLY A 56 -12.22 7.29 3.28
C GLY A 56 -12.94 5.96 2.98
N GLY A 57 -12.26 4.82 3.17
CA GLY A 57 -12.86 3.49 3.09
C GLY A 57 -13.47 2.97 4.40
N ASP A 58 -13.26 3.63 5.52
CA ASP A 58 -13.83 3.27 6.83
C ASP A 58 -15.15 4.02 7.03
N SER A 59 -16.23 3.25 7.20
CA SER A 59 -17.57 3.81 7.43
C SER A 59 -17.72 4.51 8.79
N ALA A 60 -16.77 4.36 9.71
CA ALA A 60 -16.79 4.93 11.05
C ALA A 60 -15.83 6.13 11.24
N ALA A 61 -15.04 6.48 10.22
CA ALA A 61 -14.04 7.55 10.27
C ALA A 61 -14.62 8.96 10.15
#